data_AF-A0A2X1ACC0-F1
#
_entry.id   AF-A0A2X1ACC0-F1
#
_cell.length_a   1.000
_cell.length_b   1.000
_cell.length_c   1.000
_cell.angle_alpha   90.00
_cell.angle_beta   90.00
_cell.angle_gamma   90.00
#
_symmetry.space_group_name_H-M   'P 1'
#
loop_
_entity.id
_entity.type
_entity.pdbx_description
1 polymer ?
#
loop_
_entity_poly.entity_id
_entity_poly.type
_entity_poly.pdbx_seq_one_letter_code
_entity_poly.pdbx_strand_id
1 'polypeptide(L)'
;MRATAPAEGSVIIDFMVWLAQSPQAVFGLAGAGAASPFFYSLLQRVIARNLGDEEAVTNSLLLQLLEKRTGDVERLVAINEAPIRQAHGLIDNGAKKISIVGGQSILAQYDEESRDYVKLSIEDDHTRIQEVRVSAFSGNSGYGSVFDLNLGRNLPVSMSKEVLTKYGSVFTWGLDQYVRKTGKTITLTYNQILAMDGTPKRYIALAAQAN
;
A
#
# COMPACT_ATOMS: atom_id res chain seq x y z
N MET A 1 19.94 -1.06 3.38
CA MET A 1 21.13 -1.12 2.49
C MET A 1 21.77 0.26 2.40
N ARG A 2 23.11 0.33 2.31
CA ARG A 2 23.84 1.60 2.08
C ARG A 2 23.82 1.96 0.59
N ALA A 3 23.72 3.24 0.26
CA ALA A 3 23.85 3.71 -1.11
C ALA A 3 25.26 3.44 -1.66
N THR A 4 25.36 2.88 -2.86
CA THR A 4 26.61 2.69 -3.61
C THR A 4 26.87 3.87 -4.53
N ALA A 5 28.14 4.09 -4.91
CA ALA A 5 28.48 5.13 -5.87
C ALA A 5 27.80 4.88 -7.24
N PRO A 6 27.37 5.94 -7.96
CA PRO A 6 26.79 5.82 -9.29
C PRO A 6 27.81 5.26 -10.30
N ALA A 7 27.36 4.40 -11.21
CA ALA A 7 28.17 3.92 -12.32
C ALA A 7 28.22 4.96 -13.46
N GLU A 8 29.18 4.83 -14.36
CA GLU A 8 29.27 5.67 -15.56
C GLU A 8 27.95 5.62 -16.37
N GLY A 9 27.48 6.78 -16.83
CA GLY A 9 26.19 6.93 -17.51
C GLY A 9 24.96 7.09 -16.59
N SER A 10 25.14 7.11 -15.27
CA SER A 10 24.04 7.38 -14.32
C SER A 10 23.65 8.86 -14.32
N VAL A 11 22.34 9.14 -14.23
CA VAL A 11 21.80 10.49 -14.03
C VAL A 11 21.33 10.61 -12.58
N ILE A 12 21.74 11.67 -11.89
CA ILE A 12 21.29 11.99 -10.53
C ILE A 12 20.31 13.16 -10.62
N ILE A 13 19.13 12.98 -10.04
CA ILE A 13 18.14 14.06 -9.89
C ILE A 13 17.89 14.22 -8.40
N ASP A 14 18.13 15.43 -7.90
CA ASP A 14 17.97 15.77 -6.48
C ASP A 14 16.68 16.55 -6.27
N PHE A 15 15.96 16.20 -5.20
CA PHE A 15 14.69 16.83 -4.84
C PHE A 15 14.71 17.18 -3.35
N MET A 16 14.42 18.43 -3.03
CA MET A 16 14.30 18.90 -1.65
C MET A 16 12.84 19.16 -1.30
N VAL A 17 12.33 18.44 -0.30
CA VAL A 17 10.98 18.62 0.23
C VAL A 17 11.05 19.47 1.51
N TRP A 18 10.45 20.66 1.46
CA TRP A 18 10.29 21.51 2.64
C TRP A 18 8.96 21.24 3.33
N LEU A 19 9.03 20.78 4.58
CA LEU A 19 7.85 20.66 5.43
C LEU A 19 7.57 22.03 6.05
N ALA A 20 6.69 22.81 5.40
CA ALA A 20 6.37 24.19 5.77
C ALA A 20 5.58 24.31 7.09
N GLN A 21 4.92 23.23 7.53
CA GLN A 21 4.21 23.18 8.81
C GLN A 21 5.00 22.33 9.80
N SER A 22 4.94 22.71 11.09
CA SER A 22 5.52 21.94 12.18
C SER A 22 5.06 20.49 12.06
N PRO A 23 5.94 19.51 11.76
CA PRO A 23 5.54 18.11 11.60
C PRO A 23 4.83 17.59 12.85
N GLN A 24 5.17 18.17 13.99
CA GLN A 24 4.55 17.98 15.29
C GLN A 24 3.04 18.30 15.30
N ALA A 25 2.62 19.35 14.60
CA ALA A 25 1.22 19.77 14.51
C ALA A 25 0.42 18.94 13.49
N VAL A 26 1.03 18.57 12.37
CA VAL A 26 0.37 17.78 11.31
C VAL A 26 0.23 16.31 11.71
N PHE A 27 1.25 15.77 12.38
CA PHE A 27 1.33 14.34 12.72
C PHE A 27 1.17 14.05 14.22
N GLY A 28 0.97 15.07 15.07
CA GLY A 28 0.82 14.91 16.52
C GLY A 28 2.10 14.44 17.23
N LEU A 29 3.27 14.76 16.67
CA LEU A 29 4.57 14.23 17.11
C LEU A 29 5.17 15.12 18.21
N ALA A 30 5.50 14.53 19.35
CA ALA A 30 6.35 15.18 20.35
C ALA A 30 7.83 15.02 19.96
N GLY A 31 8.48 16.09 19.50
CA GLY A 31 9.94 16.13 19.27
C GLY A 31 10.36 16.53 17.86
N ALA A 32 11.21 17.55 17.74
CA ALA A 32 11.66 18.11 16.45
C ALA A 32 12.57 17.17 15.62
N GLY A 33 13.20 16.17 16.25
CA GLY A 33 14.11 15.23 15.56
C GLY A 33 13.46 13.97 14.99
N ALA A 34 12.20 13.67 15.35
CA ALA A 34 11.54 12.43 14.95
C ALA A 34 10.80 12.51 13.61
N ALA A 35 10.65 13.72 13.05
CA ALA A 35 9.86 13.97 11.85
C ALA A 35 10.50 13.39 10.58
N SER A 36 11.81 13.56 10.38
CA SER A 36 12.49 13.07 9.18
C SER A 36 12.52 11.54 9.10
N PRO A 37 12.92 10.80 10.17
CA PRO A 37 12.84 9.34 10.16
C PRO A 37 11.43 8.82 9.93
N PHE A 38 10.42 9.44 10.54
CA PHE A 38 9.01 9.09 10.32
C PHE A 38 8.58 9.29 8.86
N PHE A 39 8.91 10.43 8.26
CA PHE A 39 8.58 10.72 6.86
C PHE A 39 9.20 9.67 5.91
N TYR A 40 10.47 9.34 6.11
CA TYR A 40 11.13 8.30 5.32
C TYR A 40 10.50 6.92 5.53
N SER A 41 10.14 6.55 6.77
CA SER A 41 9.42 5.30 7.03
C SER A 41 8.04 5.26 6.35
N LEU A 42 7.32 6.37 6.33
CA LEU A 42 6.03 6.47 5.65
C LEU A 42 6.19 6.33 4.13
N LEU A 43 7.16 7.03 3.54
CA LEU A 43 7.47 6.89 2.11
C LEU A 43 7.85 5.46 1.76
N GLN A 44 8.77 4.85 2.51
CA GLN A 44 9.20 3.47 2.30
C GLN A 44 8.01 2.53 2.37
N ARG A 45 7.12 2.68 3.36
CA ARG A 45 5.90 1.87 3.47
C ARG A 45 4.98 2.03 2.26
N VAL A 46 4.77 3.27 1.79
CA VAL A 46 3.92 3.55 0.62
C VAL A 46 4.48 2.92 -0.65
N ILE A 47 5.80 3.01 -0.85
CA ILE A 47 6.46 2.42 -2.01
C ILE A 47 6.46 0.89 -1.91
N ALA A 48 6.90 0.32 -0.79
CA ALA A 48 6.93 -1.12 -0.54
C ALA A 48 5.56 -1.76 -0.75
N ARG A 49 4.48 -1.12 -0.25
CA ARG A 49 3.12 -1.61 -0.47
C ARG A 49 2.71 -1.66 -1.94
N ASN A 50 3.16 -0.70 -2.75
CA ASN A 50 2.90 -0.72 -4.19
C ASN A 50 3.73 -1.77 -4.95
N LEU A 51 4.84 -2.21 -4.36
CA LEU A 51 5.68 -3.30 -4.88
C LEU A 51 5.27 -4.68 -4.35
N GLY A 52 4.25 -4.75 -3.47
CA GLY A 52 3.79 -6.02 -2.87
C GLY A 52 4.57 -6.44 -1.63
N ASP A 53 5.53 -5.64 -1.19
CA ASP A 53 6.33 -5.94 -0.01
C ASP A 53 5.56 -5.64 1.28
N GLU A 54 5.58 -6.61 2.20
CA GLU A 54 5.02 -6.51 3.54
C GLU A 54 6.10 -6.17 4.58
N GLU A 55 7.03 -5.27 4.24
CA GLU A 55 8.17 -4.97 5.11
C GLU A 55 7.71 -4.57 6.52
N ALA A 56 8.33 -5.17 7.54
CA ALA A 56 7.94 -5.00 8.93
C ALA A 56 8.16 -3.55 9.37
N VAL A 57 7.10 -2.90 9.84
CA VAL A 57 7.17 -1.52 10.32
C VAL A 57 7.90 -1.50 11.67
N THR A 58 9.13 -1.00 11.67
CA THR A 58 9.98 -0.90 12.88
C THR A 58 9.79 0.43 13.62
N ASN A 59 9.24 1.45 12.95
CA ASN A 59 9.07 2.78 13.52
C ASN A 59 7.78 2.87 14.36
N SER A 60 7.92 3.14 15.66
CA SER A 60 6.80 3.25 16.61
C SER A 60 5.77 4.32 16.24
N LEU A 61 6.20 5.41 15.60
CA LEU A 61 5.30 6.48 15.16
C LEU A 61 4.48 6.06 13.94
N LEU A 62 5.08 5.29 13.03
CA LEU A 62 4.35 4.75 11.89
C LEU A 62 3.34 3.68 12.34
N LEU A 63 3.67 2.88 13.36
CA LEU A 63 2.72 1.97 13.99
C LEU A 63 1.51 2.71 14.56
N GLN A 64 1.73 3.79 15.32
CA GLN A 64 0.64 4.61 15.85
C GLN A 64 -0.20 5.27 14.74
N LEU A 65 0.42 5.71 13.66
CA LEU A 65 -0.30 6.25 12.50
C LEU A 65 -1.18 5.17 11.87
N LEU A 66 -0.65 3.97 11.67
CA LEU A 66 -1.41 2.85 11.13
C LEU A 66 -2.59 2.52 12.05
N GLU A 67 -2.37 2.35 13.34
CA GLU A 67 -3.46 2.08 14.31
C GLU A 67 -4.60 3.11 14.24
N LYS A 68 -4.27 4.39 14.08
CA LYS A 68 -5.27 5.46 14.09
C LYS A 68 -5.87 5.76 12.72
N ARG A 69 -5.10 5.58 11.64
CA ARG A 69 -5.39 6.10 10.30
C ARG A 69 -4.97 5.15 9.18
N THR A 70 -5.10 3.82 9.37
CA THR A 70 -4.72 2.84 8.31
C THR A 70 -5.39 3.17 6.96
N GLY A 71 -6.67 3.52 6.96
CA GLY A 71 -7.39 3.86 5.71
C GLY A 71 -6.81 5.06 4.96
N ASP A 72 -6.27 6.06 5.66
CA ASP A 72 -5.62 7.23 5.02
C ASP A 72 -4.28 6.80 4.38
N VAL A 73 -3.54 5.90 5.04
CA VAL A 73 -2.28 5.36 4.50
C VAL A 73 -2.53 4.47 3.27
N GLU A 74 -3.54 3.61 3.31
CA GLU A 74 -3.91 2.79 2.13
C GLU A 74 -4.38 3.66 0.96
N ARG A 75 -5.05 4.80 1.24
CA ARG A 75 -5.36 5.79 0.21
C ARG A 75 -4.10 6.40 -0.40
N LEU A 76 -3.07 6.70 0.41
CA LEU A 76 -1.78 7.17 -0.11
C LEU A 76 -1.11 6.12 -0.99
N VAL A 77 -1.17 4.84 -0.61
CA VAL A 77 -0.69 3.72 -1.43
C VAL A 77 -1.37 3.74 -2.79
N ALA A 78 -2.72 3.79 -2.81
CA ALA A 78 -3.50 3.77 -4.04
C ALA A 78 -3.23 4.97 -4.96
N ILE A 79 -3.12 6.18 -4.42
CA ILE A 79 -2.84 7.40 -5.22
C ILE A 79 -1.45 7.33 -5.87
N ASN A 80 -0.47 6.72 -5.19
CA ASN A 80 0.91 6.62 -5.69
C ASN A 80 1.15 5.45 -6.66
N GLU A 81 0.17 4.58 -6.86
CA GLU A 81 0.29 3.44 -7.77
C GLU A 81 0.60 3.87 -9.22
N ALA A 82 -0.14 4.86 -9.75
CA ALA A 82 0.05 5.32 -11.12
C ALA A 82 1.41 6.01 -11.34
N PRO A 83 1.87 6.94 -10.49
CA PRO A 83 3.23 7.47 -10.55
C PRO A 83 4.32 6.38 -10.47
N ILE A 84 4.16 5.40 -9.59
CA ILE A 84 5.12 4.28 -9.46
C ILE A 84 5.14 3.46 -10.76
N ARG A 85 3.98 3.15 -11.35
CA ARG A 85 3.90 2.47 -12.66
C ARG A 85 4.58 3.26 -13.78
N GLN A 86 4.38 4.57 -13.82
CA GLN A 86 5.04 5.45 -14.79
C GLN A 86 6.57 5.45 -14.61
N ALA A 87 7.06 5.49 -13.37
CA ALA A 87 8.49 5.40 -13.07
C ALA A 87 9.10 4.08 -13.57
N HIS A 88 8.40 2.96 -13.40
CA HIS A 88 8.80 1.66 -13.96
C HIS A 88 8.70 1.61 -15.50
N GLY A 89 7.99 2.55 -16.13
CA GLY A 89 7.95 2.71 -17.58
C GLY A 89 9.33 3.02 -18.20
N LEU A 90 10.21 3.66 -17.42
CA LEU A 90 11.58 4.02 -17.82
C LEU A 90 12.55 2.83 -17.74
N ILE A 91 12.23 1.84 -16.90
CA ILE A 91 12.99 0.58 -16.84
C ILE A 91 12.74 -0.15 -18.17
N ASP A 92 13.83 -0.48 -18.87
CA ASP A 92 13.90 -1.09 -20.22
C ASP A 92 13.79 -0.13 -21.42
N ASN A 93 13.49 1.15 -21.17
CA ASN A 93 13.48 2.20 -22.19
C ASN A 93 14.65 3.20 -22.03
N GLY A 94 15.66 2.86 -21.23
CA GLY A 94 16.86 3.69 -21.04
C GLY A 94 17.56 3.52 -19.70
N ALA A 95 16.86 3.05 -18.66
CA ALA A 95 17.45 2.74 -17.36
C ALA A 95 17.30 1.24 -17.05
N LYS A 96 18.34 0.63 -16.45
CA LYS A 96 18.27 -0.75 -15.92
C LYS A 96 17.79 -0.80 -14.46
N LYS A 97 18.01 0.29 -13.73
CA LYS A 97 17.73 0.39 -12.29
C LYS A 97 17.48 1.84 -11.91
N ILE A 98 16.51 2.08 -11.04
CA ILE A 98 16.25 3.38 -10.40
C ILE A 98 16.34 3.17 -8.89
N SER A 99 17.15 3.97 -8.21
CA SER A 99 17.27 3.93 -6.76
C SER A 99 16.74 5.23 -6.17
N ILE A 100 15.76 5.13 -5.26
CA ILE A 100 15.28 6.28 -4.49
C ILE A 100 16.08 6.31 -3.19
N VAL A 101 16.84 7.38 -2.99
CA VAL A 101 17.73 7.54 -1.83
C VAL A 101 17.21 8.67 -0.93
N GLY A 102 17.15 8.40 0.36
CA GLY A 102 16.77 9.36 1.41
C GLY A 102 17.86 9.44 2.46
N GLY A 103 18.53 10.58 2.57
CA GLY A 103 19.69 10.72 3.44
C GLY A 103 20.80 9.71 3.08
N GLN A 104 21.09 8.77 3.98
CA GLN A 104 22.12 7.73 3.78
C GLN A 104 21.54 6.34 3.41
N SER A 105 20.22 6.23 3.26
CA SER A 105 19.53 4.96 3.06
C SER A 105 18.85 4.91 1.69
N ILE A 106 18.85 3.73 1.07
CA ILE A 106 17.99 3.44 -0.09
C ILE A 106 16.58 3.22 0.46
N LEU A 107 15.63 4.05 0.02
CA LEU A 107 14.22 3.96 0.38
C LEU A 107 13.48 2.94 -0.49
N ALA A 108 13.84 2.86 -1.76
CA ALA A 108 13.29 1.91 -2.71
C ALA A 108 14.25 1.69 -3.88
N GLN A 109 14.12 0.52 -4.50
CA GLN A 109 14.85 0.14 -5.69
C GLN A 109 13.85 -0.38 -6.72
N TYR A 110 13.93 0.15 -7.94
CA TYR A 110 13.17 -0.32 -9.09
C TYR A 110 14.14 -0.96 -10.09
N ASP A 111 13.72 -2.09 -10.62
CA ASP A 111 14.45 -2.97 -11.53
C ASP A 111 13.45 -3.74 -12.41
N GLU A 112 13.95 -4.67 -13.22
CA GLU A 112 13.11 -5.45 -14.15
C GLU A 112 12.06 -6.30 -13.41
N GLU A 113 12.41 -6.86 -12.26
CA GLU A 113 11.51 -7.69 -11.45
C GLU A 113 10.34 -6.87 -10.88
N SER A 114 10.65 -5.75 -10.23
CA SER A 114 9.63 -4.82 -9.71
C SER A 114 8.83 -4.14 -10.85
N ARG A 115 9.44 -3.91 -12.01
CA ARG A 115 8.72 -3.45 -13.21
C ARG A 115 7.71 -4.48 -13.67
N ASP A 116 8.09 -5.74 -13.79
CA ASP A 116 7.21 -6.82 -14.26
C ASP A 116 6.06 -7.02 -13.29
N TYR A 117 6.35 -6.91 -11.99
CA TYR A 117 5.31 -6.83 -10.97
C TYR A 117 4.34 -5.67 -11.29
N VAL A 118 4.81 -4.43 -11.43
CA VAL A 118 3.92 -3.25 -11.54
C VAL A 118 3.22 -3.13 -12.91
N LYS A 119 3.85 -3.54 -14.02
CA LYS A 119 3.32 -3.41 -15.40
C LYS A 119 2.28 -4.47 -15.72
N LEU A 120 2.37 -5.67 -15.13
CA LEU A 120 1.55 -6.81 -15.53
C LEU A 120 0.53 -7.11 -14.43
N SER A 121 -0.57 -6.35 -14.48
CA SER A 121 -1.78 -6.59 -13.69
C SER A 121 -2.75 -7.34 -14.61
N ILE A 122 -2.87 -8.65 -14.43
CA ILE A 122 -3.90 -9.41 -15.16
C ILE A 122 -5.16 -9.32 -14.30
N GLU A 123 -6.18 -8.64 -14.82
CA GLU A 123 -7.53 -8.74 -14.24
C GLU A 123 -8.03 -10.16 -14.48
N ASP A 124 -8.17 -10.92 -13.41
CA ASP A 124 -8.84 -12.22 -13.43
C ASP A 124 -10.34 -11.93 -13.28
N ASP A 125 -11.06 -11.96 -14.41
CA ASP A 125 -12.51 -11.72 -14.47
C ASP A 125 -13.32 -12.86 -13.83
N HIS A 126 -12.68 -13.90 -13.30
CA HIS A 126 -13.36 -14.91 -12.54
C HIS A 126 -13.79 -14.39 -11.17
N THR A 127 -15.10 -14.35 -10.97
CA THR A 127 -15.69 -14.06 -9.67
C THR A 127 -15.40 -15.19 -8.69
N ARG A 128 -14.82 -14.82 -7.56
CA ARG A 128 -14.49 -15.73 -6.44
C ARG A 128 -15.26 -15.31 -5.20
N ILE A 129 -15.51 -16.28 -4.33
CA ILE A 129 -16.19 -16.08 -3.04
C ILE A 129 -15.28 -16.61 -1.94
N GLN A 130 -15.03 -15.78 -0.93
CA GLN A 130 -14.15 -16.19 0.17
C GLN A 130 -14.51 -15.50 1.48
N GLU A 131 -14.24 -16.18 2.59
CA GLU A 131 -14.27 -15.57 3.91
C GLU A 131 -12.99 -14.79 4.20
N VAL A 132 -13.15 -13.52 4.56
CA VAL A 132 -12.04 -12.62 4.87
C VAL A 132 -12.32 -11.83 6.14
N ARG A 133 -11.28 -11.31 6.76
CA ARG A 133 -11.41 -10.32 7.85
C ARG A 133 -11.06 -8.94 7.32
N VAL A 134 -11.86 -7.93 7.62
CA VAL A 134 -11.56 -6.56 7.18
C VAL A 134 -10.56 -5.95 8.17
N SER A 135 -9.32 -5.76 7.71
CA SER A 135 -8.23 -5.22 8.53
C SER A 135 -8.14 -3.70 8.47
N ALA A 136 -8.54 -3.10 7.35
CA ALA A 136 -8.68 -1.66 7.19
C ALA A 136 -9.75 -1.30 6.17
N PHE A 137 -10.46 -0.20 6.36
CA PHE A 137 -11.43 0.28 5.38
C PHE A 137 -11.69 1.78 5.49
N SER A 138 -11.76 2.44 4.34
CA SER A 138 -12.15 3.85 4.21
C SER A 138 -13.50 3.94 3.52
N GLY A 139 -14.57 4.14 4.31
CA GLY A 139 -15.94 4.29 3.80
C GLY A 139 -16.15 5.48 2.85
N ASN A 140 -15.22 6.44 2.84
CA ASN A 140 -15.27 7.59 1.92
C ASN A 140 -14.73 7.28 0.52
N SER A 141 -13.81 6.31 0.41
CA SER A 141 -13.04 6.08 -0.81
C SER A 141 -13.23 4.67 -1.39
N GLY A 142 -13.75 3.73 -0.61
CA GLY A 142 -13.91 2.33 -1.02
C GLY A 142 -12.61 1.54 -1.06
N TYR A 143 -11.51 2.10 -0.54
CA TYR A 143 -10.24 1.40 -0.39
C TYR A 143 -10.07 0.85 1.01
N GLY A 144 -9.37 -0.27 1.12
CA GLY A 144 -9.07 -0.91 2.39
C GLY A 144 -8.09 -2.05 2.23
N SER A 145 -8.03 -2.88 3.27
CA SER A 145 -7.31 -4.14 3.27
C SER A 145 -8.15 -5.21 3.95
N VAL A 146 -8.03 -6.44 3.44
CA VAL A 146 -8.66 -7.63 4.00
C VAL A 146 -7.59 -8.69 4.27
N PHE A 147 -7.67 -9.34 5.41
CA PHE A 147 -6.86 -10.51 5.71
C PHE A 147 -7.50 -11.73 5.06
N ASP A 148 -6.77 -12.30 4.10
CA ASP A 148 -7.14 -13.53 3.44
C ASP A 148 -6.71 -14.73 4.29
N LEU A 149 -7.69 -15.52 4.74
CA LEU A 149 -7.43 -16.66 5.63
C LEU A 149 -6.69 -17.81 4.93
N ASN A 150 -6.82 -17.96 3.62
CA ASN A 150 -6.17 -19.01 2.85
C ASN A 150 -4.72 -18.66 2.53
N LEU A 151 -4.45 -17.39 2.21
CA LEU A 151 -3.11 -16.89 1.90
C LEU A 151 -2.33 -16.48 3.15
N GLY A 152 -3.01 -16.32 4.29
CA GLY A 152 -2.38 -15.95 5.56
C GLY A 152 -1.79 -14.54 5.58
N ARG A 153 -2.26 -13.64 4.71
CA ARG A 153 -1.74 -12.26 4.59
C ARG A 153 -2.82 -11.23 4.28
N ASN A 154 -2.47 -9.96 4.45
CA ASN A 154 -3.35 -8.84 4.10
C ASN A 154 -3.26 -8.54 2.61
N LEU A 155 -4.42 -8.41 1.96
CA LEU A 155 -4.54 -7.98 0.58
C LEU A 155 -5.28 -6.65 0.50
N PRO A 156 -4.79 -5.71 -0.32
CA PRO A 156 -5.54 -4.51 -0.66
C PRO A 156 -6.89 -4.87 -1.27
N VAL A 157 -7.93 -4.15 -0.87
CA VAL A 157 -9.26 -4.24 -1.48
C VAL A 157 -9.68 -2.88 -1.99
N SER A 158 -10.37 -2.88 -3.12
CA SER A 158 -10.99 -1.69 -3.71
C SER A 158 -12.42 -1.99 -4.12
N MET A 159 -13.29 -0.99 -4.04
CA MET A 159 -14.69 -1.08 -4.43
C MET A 159 -15.01 0.05 -5.40
N SER A 160 -15.87 -0.23 -6.39
CA SER A 160 -16.48 0.85 -7.18
C SER A 160 -17.45 1.65 -6.29
N LYS A 161 -17.78 2.89 -6.70
CA LYS A 161 -18.72 3.73 -5.93
C LYS A 161 -20.08 3.05 -5.72
N GLU A 162 -20.56 2.34 -6.73
CA GLU A 162 -21.84 1.62 -6.67
C GLU A 162 -21.82 0.48 -5.66
N VAL A 163 -20.73 -0.30 -5.65
CA VAL A 163 -20.53 -1.38 -4.67
C VAL A 163 -20.36 -0.80 -3.27
N LEU A 164 -19.61 0.29 -3.13
CA LEU A 164 -19.39 0.98 -1.86
C LEU A 164 -20.72 1.44 -1.23
N THR A 165 -21.63 2.02 -2.01
CA THR A 165 -22.95 2.44 -1.51
C THR A 165 -23.78 1.26 -1.01
N LYS A 166 -23.67 0.09 -1.65
CA LYS A 166 -24.46 -1.10 -1.28
C LYS A 166 -23.86 -1.88 -0.11
N TYR A 167 -22.54 -2.05 -0.09
CA TYR A 167 -21.84 -2.99 0.78
C TYR A 167 -20.82 -2.33 1.73
N GLY A 168 -20.64 -1.01 1.66
CA GLY A 168 -19.70 -0.29 2.52
C GLY A 168 -19.99 -0.47 4.01
N SER A 169 -21.28 -0.56 4.39
CA SER A 169 -21.69 -0.83 5.77
C SER A 169 -21.23 -2.20 6.28
N VAL A 170 -21.18 -3.21 5.42
CA VAL A 170 -20.68 -4.56 5.74
C VAL A 170 -19.18 -4.51 6.02
N PHE A 171 -18.42 -3.74 5.23
CA PHE A 171 -16.99 -3.55 5.46
C PHE A 171 -16.70 -2.77 6.74
N THR A 172 -17.46 -1.72 7.02
CA THR A 172 -17.37 -0.99 8.30
C THR A 172 -17.70 -1.89 9.49
N TRP A 173 -18.73 -2.72 9.38
CA TRP A 173 -19.06 -3.72 10.40
C TRP A 173 -17.93 -4.73 10.60
N GLY A 174 -17.38 -5.27 9.50
CA GLY A 174 -16.26 -6.22 9.55
C GLY A 174 -15.01 -5.62 10.21
N LEU A 175 -14.74 -4.33 9.95
CA LEU A 175 -13.65 -3.60 10.60
C LEU A 175 -13.90 -3.44 12.10
N ASP A 176 -15.12 -3.10 12.53
CA ASP A 176 -15.48 -3.04 13.96
C ASP A 176 -15.27 -4.40 14.64
N GLN A 177 -15.65 -5.51 13.99
CA GLN A 177 -15.42 -6.86 14.51
C GLN A 177 -13.93 -7.19 14.65
N TYR A 178 -13.12 -6.79 13.66
CA TYR A 178 -11.67 -6.96 13.71
C TYR A 178 -11.05 -6.18 14.88
N VAL A 179 -11.41 -4.90 15.05
CA VAL A 179 -10.93 -4.05 16.15
C VAL A 179 -11.32 -4.60 17.52
N ARG A 180 -12.53 -5.14 17.64
CA ARG A 180 -13.03 -5.77 18.88
C ARG A 180 -12.49 -7.18 19.12
N LYS A 181 -11.68 -7.73 18.20
CA LYS A 181 -11.10 -9.09 18.29
C LYS A 181 -12.14 -10.19 18.45
N THR A 182 -13.34 -10.02 17.87
CA THR A 182 -14.41 -11.03 17.94
C THR A 182 -14.13 -12.23 17.03
N GLY A 183 -13.19 -12.09 16.08
CA GLY A 183 -12.80 -13.14 15.15
C GLY A 183 -13.77 -13.36 13.98
N LYS A 184 -14.87 -12.60 13.93
CA LYS A 184 -15.88 -12.68 12.87
C LYS A 184 -15.30 -12.30 11.50
N THR A 185 -15.87 -12.91 10.48
CA THR A 185 -15.49 -12.75 9.07
C THR A 185 -16.66 -12.18 8.27
N ILE A 186 -16.34 -11.69 7.07
CA ILE A 186 -17.33 -11.40 6.04
C ILE A 186 -17.11 -12.36 4.89
N THR A 187 -18.18 -12.75 4.20
CA THR A 187 -18.10 -13.40 2.90
C THR A 187 -17.95 -12.32 1.84
N LEU A 188 -16.82 -12.31 1.15
CA LEU A 188 -16.48 -11.38 0.09
C LEU A 188 -16.60 -12.07 -1.27
N THR A 189 -17.37 -11.48 -2.17
CA THR A 189 -17.37 -11.83 -3.60
C THR A 189 -16.51 -10.80 -4.34
N TYR A 190 -15.50 -11.26 -5.07
CA TYR A 190 -14.50 -10.37 -5.68
C TYR A 190 -13.96 -10.91 -7.01
N ASN A 191 -13.50 -9.99 -7.85
CA ASN A 191 -12.50 -10.27 -8.88
C ASN A 191 -11.12 -9.94 -8.31
N GLN A 192 -10.06 -10.52 -8.86
CA GLN A 192 -8.71 -10.28 -8.36
C GLN A 192 -7.80 -9.76 -9.45
N ILE A 193 -6.85 -8.93 -9.04
CA ILE A 193 -5.73 -8.53 -9.87
C ILE A 193 -4.57 -9.45 -9.49
N LEU A 194 -4.08 -10.22 -10.46
CA LEU A 194 -2.95 -11.12 -10.30
C LEU A 194 -1.64 -10.48 -10.76
N ALA A 195 -0.54 -10.91 -10.14
CA ALA A 195 0.79 -10.78 -10.67
C ALA A 195 1.08 -11.93 -11.67
N MET A 196 2.16 -11.80 -12.45
CA MET A 196 2.52 -12.79 -13.48
C MET A 196 2.81 -14.19 -12.93
N ASP A 197 3.27 -14.28 -11.69
CA ASP A 197 3.49 -15.52 -10.96
C ASP A 197 2.18 -16.16 -10.43
N GLY A 198 1.03 -15.54 -10.72
CA GLY A 198 -0.29 -15.95 -10.23
C GLY A 198 -0.59 -15.48 -8.81
N THR A 199 0.30 -14.69 -8.19
CA THR A 199 0.11 -14.19 -6.84
C THR A 199 -0.96 -13.08 -6.80
N PRO A 200 -1.97 -13.16 -5.91
CA PRO A 200 -2.99 -12.12 -5.80
C PRO A 200 -2.41 -10.80 -5.28
N LYS A 201 -2.63 -9.71 -6.01
CA LYS A 201 -2.17 -8.35 -5.67
C LYS A 201 -3.24 -7.51 -5.01
N ARG A 202 -4.49 -7.61 -5.48
CA ARG A 202 -5.62 -6.80 -5.02
C ARG A 202 -6.94 -7.50 -5.29
N TYR A 203 -7.90 -7.30 -4.39
CA TYR A 203 -9.29 -7.69 -4.59
C TYR A 203 -10.15 -6.49 -5.04
N ILE A 204 -10.93 -6.70 -6.08
CA ILE A 204 -11.97 -5.80 -6.54
C ILE A 204 -13.28 -6.37 -6.02
N ALA A 205 -13.80 -5.77 -4.95
CA ALA A 205 -15.03 -6.26 -4.32
C ALA A 205 -16.24 -6.02 -5.23
N LEU A 206 -17.09 -7.04 -5.35
CA LEU A 206 -18.33 -7.02 -6.11
C LEU A 206 -19.55 -7.07 -5.18
N ALA A 207 -19.48 -7.90 -4.14
CA ALA A 207 -20.51 -8.01 -3.10
C ALA A 207 -19.89 -8.46 -1.78
N ALA A 208 -20.56 -8.16 -0.66
CA ALA A 208 -20.15 -8.64 0.65
C ALA A 208 -21.34 -8.93 1.56
N GLN A 209 -21.18 -9.92 2.44
CA GLN A 209 -22.17 -10.33 3.42
C GLN A 209 -21.50 -10.58 4.78
N ALA A 210 -22.16 -10.13 5.86
CA ALA A 210 -21.70 -10.37 7.22
C ALA A 210 -22.12 -11.77 7.71
N ASN A 211 -21.23 -12.44 8.44
CA ASN A 211 -21.46 -13.77 9.05
C ASN A 211 -21.65 -13.68 10.58
#